data_AF-A0A5C5WYN1-F1
#
_entry.id   AF-A0A5C5WYN1-F1
#
_cell.length_a   1.000
_cell.length_b   1.000
_cell.length_c   1.000
_cell.angle_alpha   90.00
_cell.angle_beta   90.00
_cell.angle_gamma   90.00
#
_symmetry.space_group_name_H-M   'P 1'
#
loop_
_entity.id
_entity.type
_entity.pdbx_description
1 polymer ?
#
loop_
_entity_poly.entity_id
_entity_poly.type
_entity_poly.pdbx_seq_one_letter_code
_entity_poly.pdbx_strand_id
1 'polypeptide(L)'
;MIASAIDRLGFSLSPGVIAEILRRNLKLGRRKISKDIPLGASEFRQPQFDRLQQLRQQYERLGWPILSVDTKKKELIGQFSRSGRSWTDGSLHAFDHDFGSYSSDSKAIPYGVYDTVANEAFVYLATGADTGELAADAVRRWWYRMGRTRYADAGGMLLLADCGGSNGYRVPLYRERLHRVAVTLGIPIRVAHLPPYCSKYNPIDHRLFCHLTRAISGRLVESLSWMQTLISKVNTRTGLKVVCELARKVYHSGIKVEQAFKDNEPTQRDSSLSKFNYVIPC
;
A
#
# COMPACT_ATOMS: atom_id res chain seq x y z
N MET A 1 -17.03 24.15 -24.12
CA MET A 1 -17.46 22.93 -24.84
C MET A 1 -17.04 23.06 -26.30
N ILE A 2 -16.48 22.02 -26.93
CA ILE A 2 -15.98 22.08 -28.33
C ILE A 2 -17.11 22.49 -29.30
N ALA A 3 -18.33 21.99 -29.11
CA ALA A 3 -19.50 22.38 -29.90
C ALA A 3 -19.75 23.90 -29.88
N SER A 4 -19.71 24.52 -28.70
CA SER A 4 -19.89 25.97 -28.54
C SER A 4 -18.77 26.80 -29.17
N ALA A 5 -17.57 26.25 -29.28
CA ALA A 5 -16.45 26.93 -29.95
C ALA A 5 -16.59 26.86 -31.48
N ILE A 6 -17.10 25.74 -32.01
CA ILE A 6 -17.36 25.54 -33.44
C ILE A 6 -18.55 26.40 -33.89
N ASP A 7 -19.58 26.53 -33.05
CA ASP A 7 -20.76 27.36 -33.31
C ASP A 7 -20.41 28.85 -33.46
N ARG A 8 -19.47 29.35 -32.64
CA ARG A 8 -18.93 30.72 -32.76
C ARG A 8 -18.14 30.96 -34.05
N LEU A 9 -17.70 29.91 -34.72
CA LEU A 9 -17.04 29.99 -36.03
C LEU A 9 -18.05 29.87 -37.20
N GLY A 10 -19.36 29.86 -36.90
CA GLY A 10 -20.42 29.79 -37.91
C GLY A 10 -20.81 28.38 -38.34
N PHE A 11 -20.32 27.34 -37.65
CA PHE A 11 -20.60 25.95 -37.99
C PHE A 11 -21.44 25.27 -36.90
N SER A 12 -22.54 24.62 -37.27
CA SER A 12 -23.35 23.83 -36.35
C SER A 12 -23.10 22.34 -36.55
N LEU A 13 -22.46 21.68 -35.59
CA LEU A 13 -22.18 20.25 -35.62
C LEU A 13 -22.74 19.54 -34.39
N SER A 14 -23.32 18.35 -34.58
CA SER A 14 -23.80 17.54 -33.47
C SER A 14 -22.63 16.96 -32.64
N PRO A 15 -22.83 16.68 -31.35
CA PRO A 15 -21.80 16.04 -30.52
C PRO A 15 -21.28 14.71 -31.07
N GLY A 16 -22.12 13.96 -31.79
CA GLY A 16 -21.75 12.71 -32.45
C GLY A 16 -20.76 12.93 -33.59
N VAL A 17 -21.03 13.90 -34.46
CA VAL A 17 -20.14 14.26 -35.59
C VAL A 17 -18.82 14.81 -35.06
N ILE A 18 -18.85 15.66 -34.03
CA ILE A 18 -17.63 16.16 -33.37
C ILE A 18 -16.80 15.00 -32.80
N ALA A 19 -17.44 14.04 -32.13
CA ALA A 19 -16.75 12.87 -31.58
C ALA A 19 -16.16 11.97 -32.67
N GLU A 20 -16.85 11.83 -33.81
CA GLU A 20 -16.37 11.08 -34.97
C GLU A 20 -15.15 11.76 -35.60
N ILE A 21 -15.21 13.06 -35.89
CA ILE A 21 -14.09 13.84 -36.45
C ILE A 21 -12.87 13.75 -35.53
N LEU A 22 -13.08 13.94 -34.21
CA LEU A 22 -12.00 13.82 -33.22
C LEU A 22 -11.35 12.43 -33.29
N ARG A 23 -12.14 11.35 -33.30
CA ARG A 23 -11.61 9.98 -33.25
C ARG A 23 -11.03 9.50 -34.58
N ARG A 24 -11.76 9.66 -35.69
CA ARG A 24 -11.43 9.08 -37.00
C ARG A 24 -10.45 9.96 -37.78
N ASN A 25 -10.69 11.27 -37.82
CA ASN A 25 -9.89 12.18 -38.65
C ASN A 25 -8.67 12.67 -37.87
N LEU A 26 -8.87 13.12 -36.62
CA LEU A 26 -7.80 13.74 -35.82
C LEU A 26 -7.07 12.73 -34.91
N LYS A 27 -7.56 11.48 -34.81
CA LYS A 27 -7.02 10.45 -33.91
C LYS A 27 -6.91 10.90 -32.44
N LEU A 28 -7.79 11.82 -32.05
CA LEU A 28 -7.95 12.36 -30.71
C LEU A 28 -9.08 11.61 -30.00
N GLY A 29 -8.77 11.08 -28.82
CA GLY A 29 -9.72 10.36 -27.98
C GLY A 29 -9.60 10.82 -26.53
N ARG A 30 -10.64 10.54 -25.73
CA ARG A 30 -10.55 10.70 -24.28
C ARG A 30 -9.62 9.62 -23.75
N ARG A 31 -8.40 10.01 -23.37
CA ARG A 31 -7.38 9.13 -22.80
C ARG A 31 -7.23 9.45 -21.32
N LYS A 32 -6.98 8.41 -20.53
CA LYS A 32 -6.52 8.60 -19.15
C LYS A 32 -5.04 9.00 -19.19
N ILE A 33 -4.64 9.94 -18.35
CA ILE A 33 -3.22 10.29 -18.17
C ILE A 33 -2.45 9.03 -17.73
N SER A 34 -1.40 8.68 -18.46
CA SER A 34 -0.43 7.66 -18.05
C SER A 34 0.57 8.30 -17.07
N LYS A 35 0.89 7.59 -16.00
CA LYS A 35 1.88 8.01 -14.99
C LYS A 35 3.14 7.13 -15.11
N ASP A 36 3.81 7.24 -16.25
CA ASP A 36 4.96 6.39 -16.64
C ASP A 36 6.29 7.14 -16.71
N ILE A 37 6.28 8.47 -16.72
CA ILE A 37 7.48 9.31 -16.64
C ILE A 37 8.05 9.23 -15.21
N PRO A 38 9.27 8.70 -15.01
CA PRO A 38 9.89 8.63 -13.69
C PRO A 38 10.34 10.02 -13.22
N LEU A 39 10.17 10.32 -11.93
CA LEU A 39 10.64 11.56 -11.30
C LEU A 39 12.18 11.61 -11.14
N GLY A 40 12.86 10.51 -11.40
CA GLY A 40 14.32 10.39 -11.35
C GLY A 40 14.79 8.97 -11.65
N ALA A 41 16.10 8.79 -11.79
CA ALA A 41 16.74 7.48 -11.93
C ALA A 41 17.60 7.20 -10.69
N SER A 42 17.53 5.97 -10.17
CA SER A 42 18.47 5.50 -9.15
C SER A 42 19.59 4.74 -9.84
N GLU A 43 20.83 5.16 -9.61
CA GLU A 43 22.04 4.46 -10.09
C GLU A 43 22.07 2.99 -9.66
N PHE A 44 21.53 2.69 -8.48
CA PHE A 44 21.49 1.34 -7.90
C PHE A 44 20.26 0.52 -8.32
N ARG A 45 19.47 0.99 -9.29
CA ARG A 45 18.19 0.36 -9.64
C ARG A 45 18.35 -1.10 -10.03
N GLN A 46 19.20 -1.41 -11.03
CA GLN A 46 19.37 -2.78 -11.51
C GLN A 46 20.01 -3.68 -10.45
N PRO A 47 21.17 -3.32 -9.84
CA PRO A 47 21.77 -4.13 -8.79
C PRO A 47 20.83 -4.45 -7.62
N GLN A 48 19.96 -3.50 -7.24
CA GLN A 48 19.00 -3.72 -6.18
C GLN A 48 17.85 -4.64 -6.60
N PHE A 49 17.37 -4.58 -7.85
CA PHE A 49 16.40 -5.56 -8.36
C PHE A 49 16.98 -6.97 -8.42
N ASP A 50 18.24 -7.11 -8.83
CA ASP A 50 18.93 -8.40 -8.84
C ASP A 50 19.05 -8.96 -7.42
N ARG A 51 19.41 -8.11 -6.43
CA ARG A 51 19.47 -8.49 -5.02
C ARG A 51 18.11 -8.91 -4.48
N LEU A 52 17.04 -8.17 -4.79
CA LEU A 52 15.68 -8.51 -4.41
C LEU A 52 15.27 -9.88 -4.98
N GLN A 53 15.60 -10.16 -6.25
CA GLN A 53 15.31 -11.44 -6.88
C GLN A 53 16.06 -12.59 -6.19
N GLN A 54 17.34 -12.43 -5.90
CA GLN A 54 18.14 -13.44 -5.19
C GLN A 54 17.56 -13.76 -3.81
N LEU A 55 17.20 -12.73 -3.04
CA LEU A 55 16.61 -12.88 -1.71
C LEU A 55 15.26 -13.60 -1.80
N ARG A 56 14.42 -13.25 -2.77
CA ARG A 56 13.13 -13.93 -2.98
C ARG A 56 13.31 -15.40 -3.31
N GLN A 57 14.18 -15.73 -4.26
CA GLN A 57 14.48 -17.12 -4.61
C GLN A 57 15.06 -17.91 -3.44
N GLN A 58 15.86 -17.28 -2.57
CA GLN A 58 16.35 -17.92 -1.36
C GLN A 58 15.21 -18.25 -0.39
N TYR A 59 14.34 -17.29 -0.09
CA TYR A 59 13.25 -17.48 0.87
C TYR A 59 12.18 -18.44 0.33
N GLU A 60 11.86 -18.39 -0.96
CA GLU A 60 10.99 -19.35 -1.63
C GLU A 60 11.52 -20.78 -1.50
N ARG A 61 12.83 -21.00 -1.74
CA ARG A 61 13.45 -22.34 -1.60
C ARG A 61 13.44 -22.85 -0.17
N LEU A 62 13.53 -21.96 0.81
CA LEU A 62 13.47 -22.30 2.24
C LEU A 62 12.03 -22.48 2.75
N GLY A 63 11.01 -22.19 1.93
CA GLY A 63 9.60 -22.20 2.35
C GLY A 63 9.26 -21.08 3.34
N TRP A 64 10.04 -20.00 3.36
CA TRP A 64 9.90 -18.89 4.30
C TRP A 64 9.03 -17.76 3.73
N PRO A 65 8.38 -16.95 4.59
CA PRO A 65 7.49 -15.90 4.13
C PRO A 65 8.24 -14.76 3.43
N ILE A 66 7.64 -14.30 2.32
CA ILE A 66 8.04 -13.08 1.59
C ILE A 66 6.85 -12.13 1.58
N LEU A 67 6.98 -11.03 2.31
CA LEU A 67 5.92 -10.06 2.53
C LEU A 67 6.24 -8.76 1.82
N SER A 68 5.35 -8.35 0.94
CA SER A 68 5.33 -7.02 0.36
C SER A 68 4.48 -6.12 1.27
N VAL A 69 5.07 -5.05 1.80
CA VAL A 69 4.45 -4.20 2.82
C VAL A 69 4.43 -2.74 2.37
N ASP A 70 3.30 -2.07 2.60
CA ASP A 70 3.18 -0.64 2.35
C ASP A 70 1.93 -0.05 3.02
N THR A 71 1.88 1.28 3.12
CA THR A 71 0.67 2.01 3.53
C THR A 71 -0.11 2.47 2.30
N LYS A 72 -1.38 2.05 2.20
CA LYS A 72 -2.28 2.62 1.21
C LYS A 72 -2.61 4.07 1.56
N LYS A 73 -2.92 4.88 0.53
CA LYS A 73 -3.53 6.21 0.72
C LYS A 73 -4.59 6.18 1.82
N LYS A 74 -4.53 7.15 2.74
CA LYS A 74 -5.54 7.36 3.78
C LYS A 74 -6.93 7.51 3.15
N GLU A 75 -7.90 6.81 3.68
CA GLU A 75 -9.28 6.83 3.22
C GLU A 75 -10.13 7.64 4.20
N LEU A 76 -10.93 8.56 3.69
CA LEU A 76 -11.88 9.31 4.52
C LEU A 76 -12.99 8.37 4.99
N ILE A 77 -13.48 8.56 6.21
CA ILE A 77 -14.62 7.84 6.79
C ILE A 77 -15.77 8.83 6.94
N GLY A 78 -16.94 8.47 6.40
CA GLY A 78 -18.12 9.31 6.31
C GLY A 78 -18.73 9.34 4.91
N GLN A 79 -19.68 10.25 4.71
CA GLN A 79 -20.42 10.44 3.45
C GLN A 79 -19.60 11.18 2.38
N PHE A 80 -18.38 10.71 2.13
CA PHE A 80 -17.49 11.27 1.11
C PHE A 80 -17.67 10.56 -0.22
N SER A 81 -17.63 11.34 -1.31
CA SER A 81 -17.72 10.81 -2.66
C SER A 81 -16.50 9.95 -3.01
N ARG A 82 -16.75 8.83 -3.69
CA ARG A 82 -15.71 7.95 -4.23
C ARG A 82 -16.06 7.61 -5.66
N SER A 83 -15.06 7.68 -6.55
CA SER A 83 -15.22 7.28 -7.95
C SER A 83 -15.78 5.87 -8.04
N GLY A 84 -16.76 5.66 -8.90
CA GLY A 84 -17.39 4.35 -9.14
C GLY A 84 -18.89 4.48 -9.32
N ARG A 85 -19.55 3.34 -9.46
CA ARG A 85 -21.02 3.21 -9.48
C ARG A 85 -21.41 2.04 -8.59
N SER A 86 -22.50 2.18 -7.88
CA SER A 86 -23.07 1.13 -7.02
C SER A 86 -24.47 0.75 -7.48
N TRP A 87 -24.84 -0.49 -7.21
CA TRP A 87 -26.22 -0.94 -7.29
C TRP A 87 -26.91 -0.50 -6.00
N THR A 88 -27.97 0.30 -6.14
CA THR A 88 -28.73 0.91 -5.04
C THR A 88 -30.18 1.07 -5.52
N ASP A 89 -31.13 0.95 -4.60
CA ASP A 89 -32.57 1.15 -4.83
C ASP A 89 -33.01 2.62 -4.67
N GLY A 90 -32.08 3.50 -4.24
CA GLY A 90 -32.27 4.94 -4.17
C GLY A 90 -31.01 5.75 -4.52
N SER A 91 -30.98 7.02 -4.15
CA SER A 91 -29.83 7.91 -4.32
C SER A 91 -28.90 7.87 -3.10
N LEU A 92 -27.60 7.70 -3.35
CA LEU A 92 -26.58 7.91 -2.33
C LEU A 92 -26.20 9.39 -2.30
N HIS A 93 -26.27 9.99 -1.11
CA HIS A 93 -25.90 11.39 -0.90
C HIS A 93 -24.51 11.45 -0.27
N ALA A 94 -23.66 12.30 -0.83
CA ALA A 94 -22.35 12.62 -0.30
C ALA A 94 -22.31 14.11 0.05
N PHE A 95 -21.40 14.51 0.93
CA PHE A 95 -21.14 15.92 1.22
C PHE A 95 -20.76 16.66 -0.07
N ASP A 96 -21.23 17.91 -0.21
CA ASP A 96 -20.98 18.78 -1.37
C ASP A 96 -19.54 19.32 -1.40
N HIS A 97 -18.86 19.25 -0.25
CA HIS A 97 -17.48 19.67 -0.09
C HIS A 97 -16.63 18.64 0.67
N ASP A 98 -15.51 18.25 0.07
CA ASP A 98 -14.45 17.47 0.71
C ASP A 98 -13.54 18.38 1.56
N PHE A 99 -14.04 18.97 2.66
CA PHE A 99 -13.18 19.79 3.52
C PHE A 99 -12.31 18.94 4.46
N GLY A 100 -10.99 19.15 4.38
CA GLY A 100 -9.95 18.37 5.07
C GLY A 100 -9.73 18.64 6.55
N SER A 101 -10.61 19.37 7.23
CA SER A 101 -10.52 19.71 8.67
C SER A 101 -11.18 18.69 9.61
N TYR A 102 -11.72 17.58 9.09
CA TYR A 102 -12.19 16.49 9.94
C TYR A 102 -11.00 15.78 10.61
N SER A 103 -11.17 15.46 11.89
CA SER A 103 -10.14 14.96 12.82
C SER A 103 -9.41 13.71 12.29
N SER A 104 -8.30 13.34 12.94
CA SER A 104 -7.61 12.06 12.68
C SER A 104 -8.53 10.84 12.76
N ASP A 105 -9.66 10.96 13.46
CA ASP A 105 -10.62 9.88 13.69
C ASP A 105 -11.58 9.70 12.50
N SER A 106 -11.63 10.67 11.58
CA SER A 106 -12.39 10.59 10.33
C SER A 106 -11.55 10.03 9.17
N LYS A 107 -10.36 9.49 9.44
CA LYS A 107 -9.47 8.91 8.43
C LYS A 107 -8.99 7.53 8.84
N ALA A 108 -9.19 6.56 7.96
CA ALA A 108 -8.57 5.25 8.06
C ALA A 108 -7.21 5.24 7.37
N ILE A 109 -6.27 4.53 7.96
CA ILE A 109 -4.94 4.23 7.41
C ILE A 109 -4.88 2.73 7.16
N PRO A 110 -5.09 2.27 5.91
CA PRO A 110 -4.94 0.88 5.57
C PRO A 110 -3.46 0.54 5.39
N TYR A 111 -2.88 -0.18 6.34
CA TYR A 111 -1.55 -0.76 6.18
C TYR A 111 -1.68 -2.19 5.67
N GLY A 112 -1.01 -2.49 4.56
CA GLY A 112 -1.09 -3.79 3.92
C GLY A 112 0.16 -4.64 4.18
N VAL A 113 -0.05 -5.93 4.40
CA VAL A 113 0.98 -6.98 4.45
C VAL A 113 0.55 -8.08 3.49
N TYR A 114 1.16 -8.13 2.31
CA TYR A 114 0.84 -9.09 1.26
C TYR A 114 1.89 -10.19 1.19
N ASP A 115 1.49 -11.42 1.47
CA ASP A 115 2.31 -12.62 1.34
C ASP A 115 2.36 -13.05 -0.13
N THR A 116 3.52 -12.87 -0.75
CA THR A 116 3.70 -13.17 -2.17
C THR A 116 3.80 -14.67 -2.46
N VAL A 117 4.06 -15.49 -1.44
CA VAL A 117 4.16 -16.95 -1.56
C VAL A 117 2.77 -17.57 -1.46
N ALA A 118 2.01 -17.21 -0.43
CA ALA A 118 0.67 -17.75 -0.21
C ALA A 118 -0.42 -17.08 -1.07
N ASN A 119 -0.13 -15.91 -1.68
CA ASN A 119 -1.11 -15.06 -2.35
C ASN A 119 -2.27 -14.69 -1.40
N GLU A 120 -1.92 -14.32 -0.17
CA GLU A 120 -2.86 -13.89 0.87
C GLU A 120 -2.41 -12.54 1.43
N ALA A 121 -3.35 -11.73 1.90
CA ALA A 121 -3.04 -10.43 2.45
C ALA A 121 -3.70 -10.20 3.80
N PHE A 122 -2.99 -9.49 4.67
CA PHE A 122 -3.54 -8.86 5.86
C PHE A 122 -3.60 -7.35 5.65
N VAL A 123 -4.73 -6.75 6.01
CA VAL A 123 -4.93 -5.30 6.01
C VAL A 123 -5.27 -4.84 7.41
N TYR A 124 -4.41 -3.99 7.96
CA TYR A 124 -4.60 -3.39 9.27
C TYR A 124 -5.13 -1.97 9.11
N LEU A 125 -6.37 -1.75 9.54
CA LEU A 125 -7.03 -0.45 9.48
C LEU A 125 -6.79 0.31 10.78
N ALA A 126 -5.93 1.32 10.71
CA ALA A 126 -5.57 2.16 11.85
C ALA A 126 -6.13 3.58 11.72
N THR A 127 -6.10 4.32 12.83
CA THR A 127 -6.38 5.77 12.88
C THR A 127 -5.15 6.52 13.40
N GLY A 128 -5.12 7.83 13.19
CA GLY A 128 -4.02 8.70 13.61
C GLY A 128 -2.97 8.93 12.53
N ALA A 129 -1.74 8.45 12.78
CA ALA A 129 -0.57 8.68 11.96
C ALA A 129 -0.03 7.39 11.34
N ASP A 130 0.55 7.52 10.15
CA ASP A 130 1.29 6.45 9.49
C ASP A 130 2.72 6.47 10.04
N THR A 131 3.07 5.49 10.87
CA THR A 131 4.35 5.46 11.62
C THR A 131 5.03 4.11 11.51
N GLY A 132 6.35 4.07 11.76
CA GLY A 132 7.11 2.81 11.82
C GLY A 132 6.55 1.83 12.86
N GLU A 133 5.87 2.33 13.90
CA GLU A 133 5.13 1.51 14.85
C GLU A 133 3.93 0.82 14.20
N LEU A 134 3.12 1.54 13.42
CA LEU A 134 2.00 0.96 12.67
C LEU A 134 2.48 -0.13 11.72
N ALA A 135 3.56 0.14 10.98
CA ALA A 135 4.14 -0.80 10.03
C ALA A 135 4.58 -2.11 10.72
N ALA A 136 5.34 -2.00 11.82
CA ALA A 136 5.80 -3.16 12.57
C ALA A 136 4.64 -3.93 13.25
N ASP A 137 3.65 -3.22 13.80
CA ASP A 137 2.47 -3.85 14.37
C ASP A 137 1.66 -4.62 13.31
N ALA A 138 1.54 -4.09 12.09
CA ALA A 138 0.84 -4.78 11.01
C ALA A 138 1.53 -6.11 10.65
N VAL A 139 2.86 -6.13 10.57
CA VAL A 139 3.65 -7.37 10.36
C VAL A 139 3.43 -8.35 11.51
N ARG A 140 3.51 -7.88 12.76
CA ARG A 140 3.24 -8.71 13.95
C ARG A 140 1.83 -9.31 13.91
N ARG A 141 0.81 -8.50 13.57
CA ARG A 141 -0.58 -8.95 13.48
C ARG A 141 -0.77 -9.96 12.36
N TRP A 142 -0.18 -9.73 11.19
CA TRP A 142 -0.18 -10.71 10.10
C TRP A 142 0.39 -12.06 10.55
N TRP A 143 1.52 -12.05 11.28
CA TRP A 143 2.11 -13.29 11.81
C TRP A 143 1.12 -14.07 12.67
N TYR A 144 0.55 -13.44 13.69
CA TYR A 144 -0.38 -14.13 14.61
C TYR A 144 -1.70 -14.56 13.96
N ARG A 145 -2.14 -13.86 12.91
CA ARG A 145 -3.43 -14.13 12.26
C ARG A 145 -3.33 -15.11 11.11
N MET A 146 -2.18 -15.15 10.44
CA MET A 146 -2.03 -15.88 9.18
C MET A 146 -0.70 -16.64 9.15
N GLY A 147 0.42 -15.97 9.43
CA GLY A 147 1.75 -16.51 9.23
C GLY A 147 2.12 -17.69 10.13
N ARG A 148 1.80 -17.63 11.43
CA ARG A 148 2.26 -18.58 12.45
C ARG A 148 1.92 -20.04 12.14
N THR A 149 0.71 -20.29 11.64
CA THR A 149 0.26 -21.66 11.33
C THR A 149 0.93 -22.19 10.07
N ARG A 150 1.19 -21.32 9.08
CA ARG A 150 1.74 -21.71 7.77
C ARG A 150 3.26 -21.84 7.80
N TYR A 151 3.92 -20.99 8.56
CA TYR A 151 5.36 -20.82 8.58
C TYR A 151 5.94 -21.18 9.96
N ALA A 152 5.38 -22.19 10.63
CA ALA A 152 5.75 -22.55 12.00
C ALA A 152 7.26 -22.77 12.19
N ASP A 153 7.93 -23.31 11.16
CA ASP A 153 9.36 -23.63 11.15
C ASP A 153 10.22 -22.59 10.40
N ALA A 154 9.70 -21.38 10.14
CA ALA A 154 10.44 -20.37 9.41
C ALA A 154 11.60 -19.80 10.24
N GLY A 155 12.83 -19.96 9.73
CA GLY A 155 14.04 -19.37 10.30
C GLY A 155 14.27 -17.90 9.92
N GLY A 156 13.36 -17.28 9.17
CA GLY A 156 13.45 -15.89 8.78
C GLY A 156 12.23 -15.37 8.02
N MET A 157 12.08 -14.06 7.96
CA MET A 157 11.01 -13.37 7.22
C MET A 157 11.60 -12.27 6.31
N LEU A 158 11.21 -12.25 5.04
CA LEU A 158 11.65 -11.21 4.09
C LEU A 158 10.55 -10.16 3.92
N LEU A 159 10.86 -8.90 4.23
CA LEU A 159 10.00 -7.75 3.96
C LEU A 159 10.50 -6.97 2.74
N LEU A 160 9.66 -6.89 1.71
CA LEU A 160 9.83 -6.01 0.56
C LEU A 160 9.10 -4.70 0.86
N ALA A 161 9.84 -3.61 1.02
CA ALA A 161 9.30 -2.32 1.46
C ALA A 161 9.73 -1.18 0.54
N ASP A 162 8.95 -0.11 0.48
CA ASP A 162 9.37 1.10 -0.22
C ASP A 162 10.44 1.86 0.56
N CYS A 163 11.10 2.81 -0.11
CA CYS A 163 12.11 3.67 0.51
C CYS A 163 11.54 4.87 1.30
N GLY A 164 10.24 5.15 1.15
CA GLY A 164 9.56 6.32 1.72
C GLY A 164 8.63 5.96 2.88
N GLY A 165 7.95 6.96 3.44
CA GLY A 165 6.89 6.74 4.42
C GLY A 165 7.36 6.14 5.75
N SER A 166 6.47 5.42 6.41
CA SER A 166 6.67 4.82 7.74
C SER A 166 7.64 3.65 7.76
N ASN A 167 7.75 2.92 6.65
CA ASN A 167 8.63 1.78 6.43
C ASN A 167 9.94 2.17 5.75
N GLY A 168 10.26 3.45 5.61
CA GLY A 168 11.47 3.89 4.90
C GLY A 168 12.78 3.48 5.59
N TYR A 169 13.82 3.21 4.80
CA TYR A 169 15.13 2.76 5.30
C TYR A 169 15.84 3.75 6.25
N ARG A 170 15.45 5.03 6.23
CA ARG A 170 15.97 6.07 7.12
C ARG A 170 15.21 6.19 8.43
N VAL A 171 14.10 5.47 8.61
CA VAL A 171 13.21 5.62 9.77
C VAL A 171 13.69 4.74 10.94
N PRO A 172 14.31 5.29 12.00
CA PRO A 172 14.86 4.47 13.09
C PRO A 172 13.76 3.80 13.91
N LEU A 173 12.62 4.49 14.10
CA LEU A 173 11.46 3.94 14.80
C LEU A 173 10.95 2.65 14.13
N TYR A 174 10.99 2.55 12.80
CA TYR A 174 10.58 1.35 12.10
C TYR A 174 11.49 0.17 12.44
N ARG A 175 12.81 0.38 12.42
CA ARG A 175 13.80 -0.65 12.78
C ARG A 175 13.72 -1.06 14.24
N GLU A 176 13.54 -0.10 15.16
CA GLU A 176 13.32 -0.38 16.58
C GLU A 176 12.08 -1.24 16.80
N ARG A 177 10.96 -0.89 16.17
CA ARG A 177 9.70 -1.61 16.37
C ARG A 177 9.75 -2.98 15.71
N LEU A 178 10.37 -3.11 14.54
CA LEU A 178 10.64 -4.42 13.94
C LEU A 178 11.59 -5.27 14.78
N HIS A 179 12.59 -4.68 15.44
CA HIS A 179 13.47 -5.43 16.35
C HIS A 179 12.68 -6.04 17.51
N ARG A 180 11.78 -5.25 18.14
CA ARG A 180 10.88 -5.80 19.17
C ARG A 180 10.01 -6.93 18.62
N VAL A 181 9.54 -6.83 17.37
CA VAL A 181 8.78 -7.91 16.71
C VAL A 181 9.68 -9.13 16.49
N ALA A 182 10.87 -8.98 15.93
CA ALA A 182 11.81 -10.08 15.67
C ALA A 182 12.14 -10.86 16.96
N VAL A 183 12.47 -10.14 18.04
CA VAL A 183 12.70 -10.70 19.38
C VAL A 183 11.46 -11.45 19.89
N THR A 184 10.28 -10.83 19.80
CA THR A 184 9.02 -11.42 20.28
C THR A 184 8.65 -12.69 19.52
N LEU A 185 8.92 -12.72 18.22
CA LEU A 185 8.59 -13.87 17.37
C LEU A 185 9.67 -14.95 17.40
N GLY A 186 10.90 -14.63 17.84
CA GLY A 186 12.06 -15.50 17.67
C GLY A 186 12.45 -15.70 16.21
N ILE A 187 12.08 -14.76 15.33
CA ILE A 187 12.27 -14.86 13.87
C ILE A 187 13.01 -13.62 13.38
N PRO A 188 14.24 -13.76 12.85
CA PRO A 188 14.94 -12.66 12.22
C PRO A 188 14.16 -12.08 11.04
N ILE A 189 14.12 -10.75 10.95
CA ILE A 189 13.40 -10.04 9.89
C ILE A 189 14.42 -9.39 8.96
N ARG A 190 14.49 -9.86 7.72
CA ARG A 190 15.24 -9.21 6.65
C ARG A 190 14.37 -8.18 5.97
N VAL A 191 14.85 -6.96 5.85
CA VAL A 191 14.19 -5.90 5.07
C VAL A 191 15.00 -5.62 3.82
N ALA A 192 14.34 -5.64 2.66
CA ALA A 192 14.91 -5.30 1.38
C ALA A 192 14.05 -4.21 0.73
N HIS A 193 14.61 -3.00 0.62
CA HIS A 193 13.89 -1.86 0.08
C HIS A 193 13.89 -1.86 -1.45
N LEU A 194 12.76 -1.51 -2.07
CA LEU A 194 12.75 -1.22 -3.49
C LEU A 194 13.61 0.02 -3.79
N PRO A 195 14.23 0.12 -4.98
CA PRO A 195 14.99 1.31 -5.34
C PRO A 195 14.14 2.58 -5.25
N PRO A 196 14.74 3.76 -5.00
CA PRO A 196 14.04 5.03 -5.09
C PRO A 196 13.29 5.17 -6.43
N TYR A 197 12.12 5.81 -6.39
CA TYR A 197 11.22 6.01 -7.54
C TYR A 197 10.69 4.72 -8.20
N CYS A 198 10.82 3.58 -7.51
CA CYS A 198 10.38 2.27 -7.99
C CYS A 198 9.24 1.67 -7.17
N SER A 199 8.48 2.46 -6.40
CA SER A 199 7.32 2.01 -5.60
C SER A 199 6.31 1.21 -6.42
N LYS A 200 6.08 1.62 -7.69
CA LYS A 200 5.19 0.90 -8.63
C LYS A 200 5.53 -0.58 -8.86
N TYR A 201 6.77 -0.99 -8.56
CA TYR A 201 7.21 -2.39 -8.68
C TYR A 201 6.99 -3.20 -7.39
N ASN A 202 6.53 -2.56 -6.31
CA ASN A 202 6.18 -3.22 -5.08
C ASN A 202 4.94 -4.11 -5.35
N PRO A 203 5.01 -5.44 -5.09
CA PRO A 203 3.91 -6.36 -5.41
C PRO A 203 2.55 -5.93 -4.86
N ILE A 204 2.51 -5.37 -3.65
CA ILE A 204 1.30 -4.97 -2.94
C ILE A 204 0.45 -3.95 -3.73
N ASP A 205 1.07 -3.05 -4.50
CA ASP A 205 0.36 -2.02 -5.26
C ASP A 205 -0.61 -2.63 -6.27
N HIS A 206 -0.14 -3.60 -7.03
CA HIS A 206 -0.88 -4.19 -8.15
C HIS A 206 -1.53 -5.54 -7.78
N ARG A 207 -1.10 -6.19 -6.69
CA ARG A 207 -1.70 -7.45 -6.21
C ARG A 207 -2.73 -7.27 -5.10
N LEU A 208 -2.64 -6.22 -4.28
CA LEU A 208 -3.57 -5.98 -3.17
C LEU A 208 -4.32 -4.65 -3.32
N PHE A 209 -3.60 -3.54 -3.38
CA PHE A 209 -4.20 -2.21 -3.25
C PHE A 209 -5.17 -1.85 -4.37
N CYS A 210 -4.96 -2.36 -5.58
CA CYS A 210 -5.91 -2.19 -6.67
C CYS A 210 -7.27 -2.85 -6.35
N HIS A 211 -7.28 -3.97 -5.64
CA HIS A 211 -8.50 -4.65 -5.23
C HIS A 211 -9.16 -3.95 -4.03
N LEU A 212 -8.38 -3.42 -3.09
CA LEU A 212 -8.92 -2.61 -1.99
C LEU A 212 -9.64 -1.36 -2.51
N THR A 213 -9.05 -0.64 -3.48
CA THR A 213 -9.71 0.51 -4.11
C THR A 213 -11.02 0.10 -4.78
N ARG A 214 -11.04 -1.03 -5.49
CA ARG A 214 -12.27 -1.54 -6.12
C ARG A 214 -13.34 -1.89 -5.09
N ALA A 215 -12.96 -2.45 -3.94
CA ALA A 215 -13.89 -2.87 -2.89
C ALA A 215 -14.70 -1.71 -2.29
N ILE A 216 -14.13 -0.51 -2.25
CA ILE A 216 -14.76 0.70 -1.70
C ILE A 216 -15.26 1.67 -2.79
N SER A 217 -14.98 1.39 -4.07
CA SER A 217 -15.34 2.24 -5.20
C SER A 217 -16.86 2.33 -5.35
N GLY A 218 -17.38 3.55 -5.53
CA GLY A 218 -18.82 3.82 -5.66
C GLY A 218 -19.64 3.58 -4.38
N ARG A 219 -18.99 3.41 -3.22
CA ARG A 219 -19.63 3.14 -1.93
C ARG A 219 -19.39 4.29 -0.94
N LEU A 220 -20.38 4.55 -0.09
CA LEU A 220 -20.20 5.35 1.12
C LEU A 220 -19.53 4.46 2.17
N VAL A 221 -18.40 4.93 2.71
CA VAL A 221 -17.66 4.25 3.77
C VAL A 221 -17.85 5.02 5.05
N GLU A 222 -19.00 4.79 5.70
CA GLU A 222 -19.48 5.60 6.83
C GLU A 222 -18.79 5.28 8.16
N SER A 223 -18.17 4.10 8.26
CA SER A 223 -17.47 3.66 9.47
C SER A 223 -16.27 2.77 9.15
N LEU A 224 -15.37 2.63 10.13
CA LEU A 224 -14.24 1.71 10.05
C LEU A 224 -14.69 0.24 9.96
N SER A 225 -15.72 -0.15 10.71
CA SER A 225 -16.27 -1.51 10.68
C SER A 225 -16.88 -1.84 9.32
N TRP A 226 -17.52 -0.86 8.67
CA TRP A 226 -18.01 -1.02 7.32
C TRP A 226 -16.84 -1.18 6.33
N MET A 227 -15.82 -0.34 6.42
CA MET A 227 -14.61 -0.48 5.61
C MET A 227 -13.95 -1.85 5.78
N GLN A 228 -13.83 -2.34 7.01
CA GLN A 228 -13.32 -3.67 7.31
C GLN A 228 -14.15 -4.75 6.60
N THR A 229 -15.48 -4.68 6.70
CA THR A 229 -16.40 -5.62 6.03
C THR A 229 -16.20 -5.63 4.53
N LEU A 230 -16.05 -4.47 3.90
CA LEU A 230 -15.83 -4.33 2.47
C LEU A 230 -14.49 -4.95 2.03
N ILE A 231 -13.42 -4.70 2.80
CA ILE A 231 -12.08 -5.20 2.52
C ILE A 231 -11.97 -6.71 2.77
N SER A 232 -12.57 -7.23 3.84
CA SER A 232 -12.60 -8.66 4.14
C SER A 232 -13.31 -9.50 3.08
N LYS A 233 -14.18 -8.89 2.26
CA LYS A 233 -14.85 -9.57 1.14
C LYS A 233 -14.01 -9.62 -0.13
N VAL A 234 -12.83 -8.99 -0.14
CA VAL A 234 -11.94 -9.01 -1.31
C VAL A 234 -11.43 -10.43 -1.55
N ASN A 235 -11.82 -10.96 -2.71
CA ASN A 235 -11.24 -12.15 -3.30
C ASN A 235 -11.03 -11.93 -4.80
N THR A 236 -10.14 -12.72 -5.41
CA THR A 236 -9.91 -12.68 -6.85
C THR A 236 -10.01 -14.06 -7.46
N ARG A 237 -10.29 -14.12 -8.77
CA ARG A 237 -10.25 -15.37 -9.54
C ARG A 237 -8.89 -16.05 -9.48
N THR A 238 -7.82 -15.29 -9.26
CA THR A 238 -6.45 -15.80 -9.10
C THR A 238 -6.15 -16.25 -7.67
N GLY A 239 -7.14 -16.29 -6.78
CA GLY A 239 -7.03 -16.88 -5.45
C GLY A 239 -6.60 -15.93 -4.33
N LEU A 240 -6.50 -14.61 -4.56
CA LEU A 240 -6.17 -13.66 -3.48
C LEU A 240 -7.23 -13.74 -2.39
N LYS A 241 -6.81 -13.87 -1.13
CA LYS A 241 -7.66 -13.75 0.06
C LYS A 241 -7.19 -12.62 0.95
N VAL A 242 -8.11 -11.83 1.48
CA VAL A 242 -7.79 -10.69 2.34
C VAL A 242 -8.42 -10.85 3.72
N VAL A 243 -7.59 -10.83 4.76
CA VAL A 243 -8.02 -10.67 6.16
C VAL A 243 -7.88 -9.20 6.53
N CYS A 244 -8.92 -8.63 7.14
CA CYS A 244 -8.90 -7.24 7.57
C CYS A 244 -9.19 -7.11 9.05
N GLU A 245 -8.40 -6.31 9.76
CA GLU A 245 -8.57 -6.04 11.18
C GLU A 245 -8.49 -4.56 11.49
N LEU A 246 -9.27 -4.13 12.48
CA LEU A 246 -9.17 -2.80 13.06
C LEU A 246 -8.06 -2.76 14.11
N ALA A 247 -7.28 -1.69 14.08
CA ALA A 247 -6.37 -1.40 15.17
C ALA A 247 -7.14 -1.05 16.44
N ARG A 248 -6.66 -1.58 17.58
CA ARG A 248 -7.26 -1.33 18.90
C ARG A 248 -6.68 -0.10 19.60
N LYS A 249 -5.80 0.64 18.92
CA LYS A 249 -5.15 1.85 19.42
C LYS A 249 -5.01 2.87 18.30
N VAL A 250 -4.85 4.13 18.70
CA VAL A 250 -4.51 5.24 17.82
C VAL A 250 -2.99 5.33 17.71
N TYR A 251 -2.48 5.56 16.50
CA TYR A 251 -1.04 5.73 16.28
C TYR A 251 -0.69 7.23 16.25
N HIS A 252 0.26 7.65 17.08
CA HIS A 252 0.63 9.07 17.21
C HIS A 252 1.88 9.39 16.41
N SER A 253 1.92 10.56 15.77
CA SER A 253 3.12 11.08 15.12
C SER A 253 4.12 11.63 16.15
N GLY A 254 5.38 11.79 15.75
CA GLY A 254 6.41 12.43 16.59
C GLY A 254 7.01 11.52 17.67
N ILE A 255 6.67 10.23 17.66
CA ILE A 255 7.30 9.23 18.53
C ILE A 255 8.79 9.15 18.20
N LYS A 256 9.62 9.37 19.21
CA LYS A 256 11.07 9.23 19.11
C LYS A 256 11.47 7.80 19.47
N VAL A 257 12.50 7.31 18.78
CA VAL A 257 13.18 6.06 19.11
C VAL A 257 13.88 6.19 20.47
N GLU A 258 13.95 5.10 21.23
CA GLU A 258 14.68 5.08 22.50
C GLU A 258 16.19 5.33 22.27
N GLN A 259 16.82 6.07 23.18
CA GLN A 259 18.23 6.41 23.04
C GLN A 259 19.12 5.16 23.07
N ALA A 260 18.83 4.21 23.95
CA ALA A 260 19.54 2.94 24.04
C ALA A 260 19.55 2.15 22.71
N PHE A 261 18.45 2.21 21.94
CA PHE A 261 18.38 1.56 20.64
C PHE A 261 19.22 2.28 19.58
N LYS A 262 19.31 3.62 19.62
CA LYS A 262 20.19 4.38 18.72
C LYS A 262 21.66 4.05 18.98
N ASP A 263 22.03 3.97 20.25
CA ASP A 263 23.42 3.74 20.66
C ASP A 263 23.86 2.31 20.34
N ASN A 264 22.93 1.35 20.36
CA ASN A 264 23.20 -0.08 20.15
C ASN A 264 22.25 -0.69 19.10
N GLU A 265 22.12 -0.05 17.93
CA GLU A 265 21.21 -0.54 16.88
C GLU A 265 21.69 -1.92 16.39
N PRO A 266 20.93 -3.02 16.61
CA PRO A 266 21.39 -4.39 16.35
C PRO A 266 21.30 -4.79 14.87
N THR A 267 20.87 -3.87 14.01
CA THR A 267 20.67 -4.10 12.59
C THR A 267 21.95 -4.53 11.89
N GLN A 268 21.94 -5.71 11.27
CA GLN A 268 23.04 -6.24 10.47
C GLN A 268 22.85 -5.83 9.00
N ARG A 269 23.66 -4.91 8.49
CA ARG A 269 23.54 -4.43 7.10
C ARG A 269 24.30 -5.32 6.12
N ASP A 270 23.76 -5.50 4.92
CA ASP A 270 24.47 -6.21 3.84
C ASP A 270 25.75 -5.45 3.44
N SER A 271 26.76 -6.17 2.94
CA SER A 271 28.03 -5.58 2.49
C SER A 271 27.89 -4.66 1.28
N SER A 272 26.96 -4.99 0.38
CA SER A 272 26.57 -4.17 -0.76
C SER A 272 25.15 -3.63 -0.56
N LEU A 273 24.90 -2.39 -1.02
CA LEU A 273 23.57 -1.76 -0.93
C LEU A 273 23.01 -1.75 0.50
N SER A 274 23.90 -1.57 1.48
CA SER A 274 23.68 -1.64 2.95
C SER A 274 22.58 -0.71 3.48
N LYS A 275 22.28 0.36 2.73
CA LYS A 275 21.16 1.27 3.01
C LYS A 275 19.81 0.60 2.76
N PHE A 276 19.72 -0.24 1.73
CA PHE A 276 18.48 -0.86 1.26
C PHE A 276 18.26 -2.26 1.81
N ASN A 277 19.33 -2.95 2.23
CA ASN A 277 19.23 -4.36 2.65
C ASN A 277 19.88 -4.55 4.02
N TYR A 278 19.10 -5.09 4.95
CA TYR A 278 19.55 -5.37 6.30
C TYR A 278 18.72 -6.47 6.96
N VAL A 279 19.28 -7.08 8.00
CA VAL A 279 18.64 -8.06 8.87
C VAL A 279 18.49 -7.46 10.25
N ILE A 280 17.32 -7.62 10.83
CA ILE A 280 17.01 -7.32 12.21
C ILE A 280 17.02 -8.66 12.96
N PRO A 281 17.98 -8.89 13.87
CA PRO A 281 18.07 -10.14 14.64
C PRO A 281 16.97 -10.22 15.71
N CYS A 282 16.82 -11.41 16.29
CA CYS A 282 16.00 -11.68 17.47
C CYS A 282 16.83 -11.65 18.75
#